data_AF-A0A376FF75-F1
#
_entry.id   AF-A0A376FF75-F1
#
_cell.length_a   1.000
_cell.length_b   1.000
_cell.length_c   1.000
_cell.angle_alpha   90.00
_cell.angle_beta   90.00
_cell.angle_gamma   90.00
#
_symmetry.space_group_name_H-M   'P 1'
#
loop_
_entity.id
_entity.type
_entity.pdbx_description
1 polymer ?
#
loop_
_entity_poly.entity_id
_entity_poly.type
_entity_poly.pdbx_seq_one_letter_code
_entity_poly.pdbx_strand_id
1 'polypeptide(L)'
;MTLSMAAMLSPDVDVRFSTLCHDLGKGLTPKEFWPRHHGHGPAGVKLVEGLCQRLRVPNEIRDLGETGGRVPRSDPHLPHPETGYHR
;
A
#
# COMPACT_ATOMS: atom_id res chain seq x y z
N MET A 1 -12.64 -0.96 -2.49
CA MET A 1 -12.74 -2.19 -1.68
C MET A 1 -11.49 -2.43 -0.84
N THR A 2 -10.30 -2.40 -1.43
CA THR A 2 -9.02 -2.70 -0.74
C THR A 2 -8.71 -1.81 0.46
N LEU A 3 -8.87 -0.48 0.36
CA LEU A 3 -8.60 0.45 1.47
C LEU A 3 -9.55 0.25 2.66
N SER A 4 -10.84 0.02 2.40
CA SER A 4 -11.83 -0.24 3.46
C SER A 4 -11.48 -1.51 4.24
N MET A 5 -11.03 -2.56 3.55
CA MET A 5 -10.54 -3.79 4.21
C MET A 5 -9.27 -3.51 5.03
N ALA A 6 -8.30 -2.79 4.48
CA ALA A 6 -7.08 -2.44 5.22
C ALA A 6 -7.39 -1.64 6.50
N ALA A 7 -8.36 -0.72 6.44
CA ALA A 7 -8.80 0.04 7.60
C ALA A 7 -9.50 -0.81 8.67
N MET A 8 -10.19 -1.89 8.29
CA MET A 8 -10.78 -2.84 9.24
C MET A 8 -9.74 -3.79 9.84
N LEU A 9 -8.70 -4.15 9.08
CA LEU A 9 -7.72 -5.16 9.48
C LEU A 9 -6.52 -4.58 10.24
N SER A 10 -6.21 -3.28 10.07
CA SER A 10 -5.08 -2.64 10.74
C SER A 10 -5.42 -1.21 11.19
N PRO A 11 -5.02 -0.81 12.41
CA PRO A 11 -5.07 0.58 12.86
C PRO A 11 -3.96 1.45 12.24
N ASP A 12 -2.94 0.83 11.66
CA ASP A 12 -1.69 1.50 11.28
C ASP A 12 -1.90 2.36 10.03
N VAL A 13 -1.51 3.62 10.15
CA VAL A 13 -1.75 4.63 9.10
C VAL A 13 -0.90 4.38 7.86
N ASP A 14 0.27 3.80 8.04
CA ASP A 14 1.21 3.43 6.98
C ASP A 14 0.68 2.28 6.11
N VAL A 15 0.06 1.26 6.70
CA VAL A 15 -0.63 0.16 5.99
C VAL A 15 -1.78 0.70 5.16
N ARG A 16 -2.58 1.62 5.72
CA ARG A 16 -3.71 2.26 5.02
C ARG A 16 -3.22 3.17 3.89
N PHE A 17 -2.17 3.94 4.14
CA PHE A 17 -1.58 4.83 3.14
C PHE A 17 -0.95 4.06 1.98
N SER A 18 -0.17 3.02 2.27
CA SER A 18 0.37 2.10 1.25
C SER A 18 -0.75 1.48 0.41
N THR A 19 -1.83 1.00 1.05
CA THR A 19 -3.00 0.45 0.35
C THR A 19 -3.71 1.49 -0.52
N LEU A 20 -3.77 2.75 -0.10
CA LEU A 20 -4.33 3.83 -0.92
C LEU A 20 -3.47 4.08 -2.17
N CYS A 21 -2.15 3.99 -2.04
CA CYS A 21 -1.19 4.36 -3.08
C CYS A 21 -0.76 3.20 -4.01
N HIS A 22 -1.01 1.93 -3.65
CA HIS A 22 -0.47 0.78 -4.37
C HIS A 22 -0.78 0.74 -5.88
N ASP A 23 -1.93 1.30 -6.27
CA ASP A 23 -2.43 1.31 -7.64
C ASP A 23 -2.33 2.70 -8.31
N LEU A 24 -1.69 3.68 -7.66
CA LEU A 24 -1.65 5.07 -8.15
C LEU A 24 -1.04 5.17 -9.56
N GLY A 25 -0.08 4.29 -9.87
CA GLY A 25 0.55 4.19 -11.19
C GLY A 25 -0.40 3.74 -12.32
N LYS A 26 -1.56 3.15 -12.00
CA LYS A 26 -2.56 2.78 -13.03
C LYS A 26 -3.06 4.02 -13.78
N GLY A 27 -3.11 5.17 -13.12
CA GLY A 27 -3.47 6.45 -13.72
C GLY A 27 -2.52 6.93 -14.82
N LEU A 28 -1.29 6.41 -14.88
CA LEU A 28 -0.32 6.70 -15.93
C LEU A 28 -0.39 5.72 -17.11
N THR A 29 -1.17 4.64 -16.99
CA THR A 29 -1.26 3.65 -18.07
C THR A 29 -2.12 4.20 -19.22
N PRO A 30 -1.59 4.29 -20.46
CA PRO A 30 -2.42 4.60 -21.63
C PRO A 30 -3.60 3.64 -21.77
N LYS A 31 -4.75 4.15 -22.24
CA LYS A 31 -6.02 3.38 -22.31
C LYS A 31 -5.92 2.11 -23.15
N GLU A 32 -5.06 2.11 -24.18
CA GLU A 32 -4.80 0.95 -25.04
C GLU A 32 -4.20 -0.26 -24.31
N PHE A 33 -3.60 -0.05 -23.12
CA PHE A 33 -3.03 -1.13 -22.29
C PHE A 33 -3.94 -1.56 -21.13
N TRP A 34 -5.19 -1.07 -21.11
CA TRP A 34 -6.19 -1.53 -20.16
C TRP A 34 -6.73 -2.90 -20.62
N PRO A 35 -7.13 -3.80 -19.71
CA PRO A 35 -7.21 -3.64 -18.25
C PRO A 35 -5.95 -4.09 -17.50
N ARG A 36 -4.87 -4.44 -18.21
CA ARG A 36 -3.69 -5.08 -17.58
C ARG A 36 -2.79 -4.08 -16.84
N HIS A 37 -2.81 -2.81 -17.25
CA HIS A 37 -2.00 -1.75 -16.64
C HIS A 37 -0.50 -2.12 -16.59
N HIS A 38 0.06 -2.50 -17.73
CA HIS A 38 1.45 -2.95 -17.77
C HIS A 38 2.40 -1.84 -17.29
N GLY A 39 3.36 -2.18 -16.41
CA GLY A 39 4.34 -1.21 -15.89
C GLY A 39 3.83 -0.23 -14.83
N HIS A 40 2.57 -0.34 -14.37
CA HIS A 40 2.02 0.62 -13.41
C HIS A 40 2.73 0.62 -12.05
N GLY A 41 3.29 -0.51 -11.61
CA GLY A 41 4.02 -0.61 -10.33
C GLY A 41 5.23 0.34 -10.29
N PRO A 42 6.24 0.16 -11.17
CA PRO A 42 7.39 1.05 -11.24
C PRO A 42 7.04 2.51 -11.54
N ALA A 43 6.01 2.75 -12.38
CA ALA A 43 5.55 4.10 -12.68
C ALA A 43 4.89 4.80 -11.48
N GLY A 44 4.29 4.02 -10.56
CA GLY A 44 3.65 4.52 -9.36
C GLY A 44 4.62 5.09 -8.33
N VAL A 45 5.85 4.56 -8.23
CA VAL A 45 6.85 4.97 -7.22
C VAL A 45 7.09 6.49 -7.26
N LYS A 46 7.39 7.03 -8.44
CA LYS A 46 7.63 8.48 -8.64
C LYS A 46 6.41 9.34 -8.30
N LEU A 47 5.19 8.82 -8.53
CA LEU A 47 3.97 9.53 -8.16
C LEU A 47 3.79 9.57 -6.63
N VAL A 48 4.07 8.47 -5.96
CA VAL A 48 4.00 8.38 -4.49
C VAL A 48 5.06 9.29 -3.87
N GLU A 49 6.30 9.27 -4.35
CA GLU A 49 7.38 10.19 -3.95
C GLU A 49 6.92 11.66 -4.04
N GLY A 50 6.41 12.07 -5.21
CA GLY A 50 5.94 13.43 -5.43
C GLY A 50 4.72 13.80 -4.57
N LEU A 51 3.82 12.85 -4.32
CA LEU A 51 2.68 13.03 -3.42
C LEU A 51 3.14 13.25 -1.97
N CYS A 52 4.04 12.39 -1.49
CA CYS A 52 4.62 12.46 -0.15
C CYS A 52 5.38 13.77 0.06
N GLN A 53 6.14 14.21 -0.94
CA GLN A 53 6.84 15.50 -0.88
C GLN A 53 5.87 16.67 -0.78
N ARG A 54 4.81 16.68 -1.61
CA ARG A 54 3.81 17.77 -1.64
C ARG A 54 3.00 17.84 -0.36
N LEU A 55 2.63 16.69 0.21
CA LEU A 55 1.82 16.59 1.42
C LEU A 55 2.65 16.57 2.71
N ARG A 56 3.99 16.56 2.61
CA ARG A 56 4.93 16.43 3.74
C ARG A 56 4.64 15.20 4.59
N VAL A 57 4.41 14.06 3.93
CA VAL A 57 4.18 12.79 4.61
C VAL A 57 5.44 12.39 5.37
N PRO A 58 5.35 11.98 6.66
CA PRO A 58 6.49 11.46 7.41
C PRO A 58 7.20 10.32 6.68
N ASN A 59 8.53 10.26 6.79
CA ASN A 59 9.34 9.24 6.10
C ASN A 59 8.89 7.81 6.44
N GLU A 60 8.52 7.56 7.70
CA GLU A 60 8.04 6.26 8.20
C GLU A 60 6.80 5.74 7.44
N ILE A 61 5.97 6.65 6.92
CA ILE A 61 4.75 6.32 6.16
C ILE A 61 5.05 6.22 4.65
N ARG A 62 6.01 7.02 4.15
CA ARG A 62 6.40 7.05 2.74
C ARG A 62 7.03 5.74 2.28
N ASP A 63 7.94 5.19 3.09
CA ASP A 63 8.79 4.06 2.68
C ASP A 63 7.98 2.76 2.45
N LEU A 64 6.77 2.65 3.02
CA LEU A 64 5.81 1.56 2.77
C LEU A 64 4.90 1.79 1.55
N GLY A 65 4.77 3.03 1.07
CA GLY A 65 3.98 3.37 -0.12
C GLY A 65 4.77 3.22 -1.43
N GLU A 66 6.10 3.33 -1.38
CA GLU A 66 6.99 3.28 -2.56
C GLU A 66 7.29 1.86 -3.03
N THR A 67 7.17 0.87 -2.15
CA THR A 67 7.33 -0.54 -2.47
C THR A 67 6.04 -1.24 -2.11
N GLY A 68 5.48 -2.08 -2.98
CA GLY A 68 4.42 -3.03 -2.60
C GLY A 68 4.93 -4.10 -1.63
N GLY A 69 5.52 -3.72 -0.50
CA GLY A 69 6.41 -4.60 0.25
C GLY A 69 6.60 -4.22 1.71
N ARG A 70 6.62 -5.28 2.52
CA ARG A 70 7.24 -5.41 3.85
C ARG A 70 6.50 -4.72 5.00
N VAL A 71 5.47 -5.43 5.47
CA VAL A 71 4.92 -5.30 6.83
C VAL A 71 6.04 -5.00 7.83
N PRO A 72 5.95 -3.92 8.64
CA PRO A 72 6.86 -3.70 9.76
C PRO A 72 6.93 -5.00 10.58
N ARG A 73 8.11 -5.39 11.08
CA ARG A 73 8.21 -6.56 11.97
C ARG A 73 7.16 -6.40 13.05
N SER A 74 6.18 -7.31 13.04
CA SER A 74 5.12 -7.38 14.03
C SER A 74 5.73 -7.26 15.42
N ASP A 75 5.18 -6.34 16.21
CA ASP A 75 5.42 -6.24 17.63
C ASP A 75 5.37 -7.64 18.27
N PRO A 76 6.42 -8.14 18.93
CA PRO A 76 6.42 -9.46 19.56
C PRO A 76 5.37 -9.62 20.67
N HIS A 77 4.65 -8.54 21.05
CA HIS A 77 3.61 -8.55 22.06
C HIS A 77 2.17 -8.56 21.52
N LEU A 78 1.94 -8.62 20.21
CA LEU A 78 0.59 -8.82 19.68
C LEU A 78 0.17 -10.29 19.80
N PRO A 79 -1.02 -10.60 20.37
CA PRO A 79 -1.50 -11.97 20.44
C PRO A 79 -1.70 -12.51 19.02
N HIS A 80 -1.07 -13.65 18.72
CA HIS A 80 -1.28 -14.37 17.46
C HIS A 80 -2.76 -14.68 17.28
N PRO A 81 -3.39 -14.38 16.12
CA PRO A 81 -4.72 -14.87 15.84
C PRO A 81 -4.64 -16.40 15.72
N GLU A 82 -5.35 -17.10 16.59
CA GLU A 82 -5.48 -18.55 16.56
C GLU A 82 -5.97 -18.99 15.17
N THR A 83 -5.11 -19.70 14.44
CA THR A 83 -5.47 -20.33 13.18
C THR A 83 -6.43 -21.49 13.45
N GLY A 84 -7.72 -21.18 13.52
CA GLY A 84 -8.82 -22.14 13.54
C GLY A 84 -9.47 -22.27 12.18
N TYR A 85 -8.80 -22.89 11.20
CA TYR A 85 -9.47 -23.42 10.01
C TYR A 85 -9.71 -24.92 10.25
N HIS A 86 -10.86 -25.22 10.83
CA HIS A 86 -11.38 -26.58 10.87
C HIS A 86 -11.75 -27.04 9.45
N ARG A 87 -11.23 -28.22 9.11
CA ARG A 87 -11.59 -29.21 8.08
C ARG A 87 -12.77 -28.91 7.16
#